data_AF-A0A176RZY2-F1
#
_entry.id   AF-A0A176RZY2-F1
#
_cell.length_a   1.000
_cell.length_b   1.000
_cell.length_c   1.000
_cell.angle_alpha   90.00
_cell.angle_beta   90.00
_cell.angle_gamma   90.00
#
_symmetry.space_group_name_H-M   'P 1'
#
loop_
_entity.id
_entity.type
_entity.pdbx_description
1 polymer ?
#
loop_
_entity_poly.entity_id
_entity_poly.type
_entity_poly.pdbx_seq_one_letter_code
_entity_poly.pdbx_strand_id
1 'polypeptide(L)'
;MAYFGKIVAQWGYPVIVQQALTGEEMNVIGVGDGAGNLPGRVAVKKMSVTELGKIWTGVTIQHPGLLEATQRFVATSRWRGAFEMECIVDQDTVYLIEINPRFPAWVYFATGVGVNLPVMLLKLALGETVETAGEYQAGKLYIRYTDEQICDMARFQNIVTRGES
;
A
#
# COMPACT_ATOMS: atom_id res chain seq x y z
N MET A 1 -10.37 -33.12 -2.98
CA MET A 1 -11.66 -32.58 -3.47
C MET A 1 -12.42 -31.80 -2.39
N ALA A 2 -12.65 -32.35 -1.19
CA ALA A 2 -13.43 -31.66 -0.14
C ALA A 2 -12.86 -30.30 0.34
N TYR A 3 -11.54 -30.17 0.49
CA TYR A 3 -10.92 -28.90 0.93
C TYR A 3 -11.01 -27.78 -0.13
N PHE A 4 -10.75 -28.11 -1.40
CA PHE A 4 -10.90 -27.16 -2.51
C PHE A 4 -12.35 -26.65 -2.61
N GLY A 5 -13.34 -27.54 -2.51
CA GLY A 5 -14.76 -27.16 -2.50
C GLY A 5 -15.15 -26.23 -1.36
N LYS A 6 -14.58 -26.41 -0.15
CA LYS A 6 -14.79 -25.48 0.97
C LYS A 6 -14.22 -24.09 0.70
N ILE A 7 -13.01 -24.01 0.13
CA ILE A 7 -12.36 -22.74 -0.21
C ILE A 7 -13.19 -22.00 -1.26
N VAL A 8 -13.61 -22.70 -2.33
CA VAL A 8 -14.47 -22.13 -3.37
C VAL A 8 -15.81 -21.66 -2.80
N ALA A 9 -16.44 -22.44 -1.91
CA ALA A 9 -17.72 -22.05 -1.31
C ALA A 9 -17.61 -20.79 -0.43
N GLN A 10 -16.44 -20.55 0.18
CA GLN A 10 -16.19 -19.36 1.00
C GLN A 10 -15.79 -18.14 0.17
N TRP A 11 -14.92 -18.31 -0.84
CA TRP A 11 -14.25 -17.19 -1.52
C TRP A 11 -14.66 -16.99 -2.98
N GLY A 12 -15.38 -17.95 -3.58
CA GLY A 12 -15.73 -17.94 -5.00
C GLY A 12 -14.57 -18.33 -5.92
N TYR A 13 -14.83 -18.33 -7.22
CA TYR A 13 -13.82 -18.54 -8.26
C TYR A 13 -13.30 -17.19 -8.81
N PRO A 14 -12.06 -17.13 -9.33
CA PRO A 14 -11.06 -18.22 -9.40
C PRO A 14 -10.31 -18.45 -8.09
N VAL A 15 -9.81 -19.68 -7.89
CA VAL A 15 -8.94 -20.04 -6.76
C VAL A 15 -7.56 -20.43 -7.30
N ILE A 16 -6.52 -19.82 -6.75
CA ILE A 16 -5.12 -20.11 -7.09
C ILE A 16 -4.48 -20.88 -5.92
N VAL A 17 -3.78 -21.98 -6.24
CA VAL A 17 -2.95 -22.70 -5.28
C VAL A 17 -1.50 -22.42 -5.62
N GLN A 18 -0.74 -21.94 -4.65
CA GLN A 18 0.67 -21.59 -4.79
C GLN A 18 1.52 -22.27 -3.72
N GLN A 19 2.83 -22.31 -3.94
CA GLN A 19 3.79 -22.78 -2.94
C GLN A 19 3.67 -21.93 -1.66
N ALA A 20 3.72 -22.58 -0.51
CA ALA A 20 3.84 -21.90 0.77
C ALA A 20 5.24 -21.30 0.91
N LEU A 21 5.30 -20.00 1.18
CA LEU A 21 6.55 -19.26 1.38
C LEU A 21 6.69 -18.92 2.86
N THR A 22 7.93 -18.92 3.34
CA THR A 22 8.29 -18.46 4.69
C THR A 22 9.10 -17.18 4.57
N GLY A 23 8.85 -16.22 5.43
CA GLY A 23 9.55 -14.93 5.43
C GLY A 23 8.72 -13.84 6.11
N GLU A 24 9.19 -12.62 6.01
CA GLU A 24 8.51 -11.45 6.57
C GLU A 24 7.64 -10.76 5.51
N GLU A 25 6.42 -10.38 5.90
CA GLU A 25 5.56 -9.57 5.03
C GLU A 25 6.05 -8.12 4.99
N MET A 26 6.49 -7.70 3.81
CA MET A 26 6.97 -6.35 3.54
C MET A 26 6.20 -5.75 2.37
N ASN A 27 5.91 -4.46 2.47
CA ASN A 27 5.04 -3.75 1.54
C ASN A 27 5.78 -2.52 1.03
N VAL A 28 5.62 -2.19 -0.24
CA VAL A 28 6.06 -0.90 -0.79
C VAL A 28 4.87 -0.20 -1.41
N ILE A 29 4.60 1.02 -0.96
CA ILE A 29 3.64 1.90 -1.62
C ILE A 29 4.38 2.95 -2.42
N GLY A 30 3.84 3.32 -3.57
CA GLY A 30 4.47 4.32 -4.42
C GLY A 30 3.54 4.86 -5.50
N VAL A 31 4.11 5.76 -6.30
CA VAL A 31 3.45 6.35 -7.47
C VAL A 31 4.42 6.28 -8.64
N GLY A 32 4.00 5.69 -9.75
CA GLY A 32 4.73 5.73 -11.02
C GLY A 32 4.20 6.85 -11.94
N ASP A 33 5.07 7.45 -12.75
CA ASP A 33 4.71 8.57 -13.63
C ASP A 33 4.19 8.16 -15.02
N GLY A 34 4.25 6.86 -15.35
CA GLY A 34 3.91 6.35 -16.68
C GLY A 34 5.05 6.43 -17.71
N ALA A 35 6.20 6.97 -17.35
CA ALA A 35 7.42 7.03 -18.16
C ALA A 35 8.54 6.10 -17.64
N GLY A 36 8.28 5.41 -16.52
CA GLY A 36 9.23 4.49 -15.88
C GLY A 36 9.97 5.10 -14.69
N ASN A 37 9.62 6.32 -14.28
CA ASN A 37 10.17 6.93 -13.08
C ASN A 37 9.28 6.64 -11.87
N LEU A 38 9.93 6.54 -10.71
CA LEU A 38 9.29 6.28 -9.42
C LEU A 38 9.49 7.50 -8.51
N PRO A 39 8.70 8.58 -8.69
CA PRO A 39 8.86 9.83 -7.96
C PRO A 39 8.71 9.68 -6.44
N GLY A 40 7.98 8.69 -5.94
CA GLY A 40 7.87 8.48 -4.51
C GLY A 40 7.58 7.04 -4.16
N ARG A 41 8.23 6.55 -3.10
CA ARG A 41 7.95 5.24 -2.50
C ARG A 41 8.21 5.24 -1.01
N VAL A 42 7.51 4.39 -0.27
CA VAL A 42 7.79 4.08 1.13
C VAL A 42 7.62 2.58 1.35
N ALA A 43 8.64 1.93 1.91
CA ALA A 43 8.58 0.55 2.33
C ALA A 43 8.22 0.42 3.81
N VAL A 44 7.36 -0.53 4.12
CA VAL A 44 6.81 -0.78 5.44
C VAL A 44 6.80 -2.27 5.73
N LYS A 45 7.17 -2.65 6.95
CA LYS A 45 6.91 -3.98 7.50
C LYS A 45 5.64 -3.95 8.34
N LYS A 46 4.70 -4.86 8.07
CA LYS A 46 3.49 -5.05 8.88
C LYS A 46 3.94 -5.71 10.20
N MET A 47 3.67 -5.08 11.33
CA MET A 47 4.02 -5.60 12.67
C MET A 47 2.82 -6.30 13.32
N SER A 48 1.62 -5.75 13.11
CA SER A 48 0.36 -6.40 13.45
C SER A 48 -0.74 -5.99 12.47
N VAL A 49 -1.70 -6.88 12.28
CA VAL A 49 -2.83 -6.71 11.37
C VAL A 49 -4.16 -6.96 12.09
N THR A 50 -5.24 -6.38 11.59
CA THR A 50 -6.61 -6.72 11.99
C THR A 50 -6.99 -8.11 11.46
N GLU A 51 -8.11 -8.68 11.91
CA GLU A 51 -8.66 -9.94 11.36
C GLU A 51 -8.87 -9.92 9.83
N LEU A 52 -9.09 -8.74 9.25
CA LEU A 52 -9.23 -8.53 7.80
C LEU A 52 -7.89 -8.26 7.07
N GLY A 53 -6.75 -8.53 7.70
CA GLY A 53 -5.41 -8.34 7.11
C GLY A 53 -4.95 -6.88 6.98
N LYS A 54 -5.75 -5.89 7.41
CA LYS A 54 -5.36 -4.48 7.37
C LYS A 54 -4.29 -4.18 8.41
N ILE A 55 -3.30 -3.37 8.05
CA ILE A 55 -2.26 -2.95 8.99
C ILE A 55 -2.86 -2.23 10.21
N TRP A 56 -2.50 -2.71 11.39
CA TRP A 56 -2.81 -2.06 12.68
C TRP A 56 -1.58 -1.35 13.22
N THR A 57 -0.42 -2.02 13.16
CA THR A 57 0.89 -1.41 13.39
C THR A 57 1.87 -1.73 12.27
N GLY A 58 2.73 -0.77 11.95
CA GLY A 58 3.73 -0.90 10.90
C GLY A 58 4.95 -0.07 11.19
N VAL A 59 6.08 -0.44 10.61
CA VAL A 59 7.33 0.32 10.74
C VAL A 59 7.93 0.60 9.38
N THR A 60 8.42 1.82 9.15
CA THR A 60 9.18 2.10 7.92
C THR A 60 10.46 1.28 7.90
N ILE A 61 10.80 0.75 6.74
CA ILE A 61 12.01 -0.04 6.54
C ILE A 61 12.81 0.46 5.35
N GLN A 62 14.09 0.12 5.34
CA GLN A 62 15.00 0.31 4.21
C GLN A 62 15.56 -1.06 3.85
N HIS A 63 14.93 -1.74 2.88
CA HIS A 63 15.35 -3.06 2.41
C HIS A 63 15.81 -2.97 0.94
N PRO A 64 17.12 -2.98 0.66
CA PRO A 64 17.66 -2.70 -0.68
C PRO A 64 17.04 -3.54 -1.79
N GLY A 65 16.95 -4.87 -1.61
CA GLY A 65 16.39 -5.76 -2.63
C GLY A 65 14.91 -5.50 -2.94
N LEU A 66 14.14 -5.04 -1.95
CA LEU A 66 12.71 -4.75 -2.09
C LEU A 66 12.52 -3.43 -2.85
N LEU A 67 13.32 -2.41 -2.51
CA LEU A 67 13.30 -1.12 -3.17
C LEU A 67 13.80 -1.21 -4.62
N GLU A 68 14.83 -2.03 -4.86
CA GLU A 68 15.32 -2.30 -6.21
C GLU A 68 14.27 -3.04 -7.05
N ALA A 69 13.64 -4.09 -6.49
CA ALA A 69 12.55 -4.79 -7.16
C ALA A 69 11.41 -3.84 -7.54
N THR A 70 11.04 -2.92 -6.63
CA THR A 70 10.02 -1.88 -6.91
C THR A 70 10.46 -0.96 -8.06
N GLN A 71 11.71 -0.50 -8.04
CA GLN A 71 12.26 0.37 -9.08
C GLN A 71 12.23 -0.32 -10.45
N ARG A 72 12.67 -1.58 -10.51
CA ARG A 72 12.66 -2.37 -11.76
C ARG A 72 11.23 -2.59 -12.26
N PHE A 73 10.28 -2.88 -11.37
CA PHE A 73 8.87 -3.03 -11.72
C PHE A 73 8.32 -1.77 -12.40
N VAL A 74 8.50 -0.60 -11.78
CA VAL A 74 8.00 0.67 -12.34
C VAL A 74 8.71 1.04 -13.65
N ALA A 75 10.03 0.88 -13.71
CA ALA A 75 10.81 1.17 -14.91
C ALA A 75 10.42 0.29 -16.11
N THR A 76 10.21 -1.01 -15.87
CA THR A 76 9.91 -1.98 -16.93
C THR A 76 8.47 -1.87 -17.41
N SER A 77 7.52 -1.75 -16.48
CA SER A 77 6.09 -1.67 -16.81
C SER A 77 5.66 -0.27 -17.28
N ARG A 78 6.49 0.75 -17.04
CA ARG A 78 6.11 2.16 -17.14
C ARG A 78 4.82 2.42 -16.35
N TRP A 79 4.79 1.95 -15.11
CA TRP A 79 3.59 2.04 -14.28
C TRP A 79 3.13 3.49 -14.13
N ARG A 80 1.83 3.73 -14.33
CA ARG A 80 1.21 5.05 -14.16
C ARG A 80 0.23 5.00 -13.00
N GLY A 81 0.46 5.84 -11.99
CA GLY A 81 -0.42 6.01 -10.85
C GLY A 81 0.04 5.27 -9.60
N ALA A 82 -0.86 5.19 -8.62
CA ALA A 82 -0.62 4.60 -7.31
C ALA A 82 -0.47 3.09 -7.37
N PHE A 83 0.32 2.53 -6.46
CA PHE A 83 0.36 1.10 -6.21
C PHE A 83 0.74 0.77 -4.76
N GLU A 84 0.41 -0.45 -4.36
CA GLU A 84 0.95 -1.18 -3.21
C GLU A 84 1.50 -2.51 -3.73
N MET A 85 2.77 -2.77 -3.48
CA MET A 85 3.45 -4.02 -3.79
C MET A 85 3.61 -4.82 -2.50
N GLU A 86 2.98 -5.98 -2.42
CA GLU A 86 3.06 -6.87 -1.26
C GLU A 86 4.01 -8.03 -1.54
N CYS A 87 4.98 -8.21 -0.65
CA CYS A 87 6.04 -9.19 -0.79
C CYS A 87 6.21 -10.02 0.48
N ILE A 88 6.65 -11.26 0.30
CA ILE A 88 7.29 -12.06 1.34
C ILE A 88 8.80 -11.94 1.12
N VAL A 89 9.53 -11.59 2.17
CA VAL A 89 10.99 -11.40 2.11
C VAL A 89 11.66 -12.37 3.06
N ASP A 90 12.55 -13.21 2.52
CA ASP A 90 13.43 -14.09 3.29
C ASP A 90 14.87 -13.68 3.05
N GLN A 91 15.46 -13.00 4.03
CA GLN A 91 16.77 -12.34 3.91
C GLN A 91 16.81 -11.44 2.67
N ASP A 92 17.67 -11.73 1.69
CA ASP A 92 17.80 -10.96 0.46
C ASP A 92 16.81 -11.37 -0.64
N THR A 93 16.06 -12.47 -0.45
CA THR A 93 15.15 -12.99 -1.46
C THR A 93 13.77 -12.35 -1.33
N VAL A 94 13.34 -11.66 -2.38
CA VAL A 94 12.04 -10.99 -2.45
C VAL A 94 11.08 -11.80 -3.32
N TYR A 95 10.01 -12.30 -2.72
CA TYR A 95 8.91 -12.96 -3.41
C TYR A 95 7.72 -12.00 -3.54
N LEU A 96 7.38 -11.62 -4.78
CA LEU A 96 6.19 -10.82 -5.05
C LEU A 96 4.93 -11.67 -4.87
N ILE A 97 3.97 -11.17 -4.07
CA ILE A 97 2.67 -11.81 -3.87
C ILE A 97 1.61 -11.12 -4.73
N GLU A 98 1.47 -9.80 -4.58
CA GLU A 98 0.47 -9.02 -5.31
C GLU A 98 0.93 -7.58 -5.55
N ILE A 99 0.31 -6.96 -6.55
CA ILE A 99 0.39 -5.52 -6.80
C ILE A 99 -1.03 -4.98 -6.86
N ASN A 100 -1.41 -4.18 -5.87
CA ASN A 100 -2.68 -3.48 -5.85
C ASN A 100 -2.54 -2.16 -6.63
N PRO A 101 -3.33 -1.92 -7.69
CA PRO A 101 -3.23 -0.70 -8.51
C PRO A 101 -3.96 0.49 -7.86
N ARG A 102 -3.71 0.71 -6.57
CA ARG A 102 -4.32 1.76 -5.73
C ARG A 102 -3.45 2.02 -4.52
N PHE A 103 -3.71 3.13 -3.84
CA PHE A 103 -3.21 3.31 -2.48
C PHE A 103 -3.91 2.37 -1.51
N PRO A 104 -3.21 1.90 -0.45
CA PRO A 104 -3.87 1.27 0.66
C PRO A 104 -4.47 2.30 1.62
N ALA A 105 -5.32 1.83 2.52
CA ALA A 105 -5.96 2.65 3.55
C ALA A 105 -4.96 3.33 4.52
N TRP A 106 -3.68 2.95 4.51
CA TRP A 106 -2.64 3.50 5.38
C TRP A 106 -1.69 4.47 4.65
N VAL A 107 -1.99 4.89 3.41
CA VAL A 107 -1.13 5.78 2.59
C VAL A 107 -0.68 7.06 3.30
N TYR A 108 -1.48 7.58 4.23
CA TYR A 108 -1.12 8.77 4.99
C TYR A 108 0.16 8.57 5.81
N PHE A 109 0.52 7.33 6.14
CA PHE A 109 1.80 7.04 6.80
C PHE A 109 2.99 7.52 5.96
N ALA A 110 2.96 7.36 4.63
CA ALA A 110 4.01 7.90 3.76
C ALA A 110 4.13 9.43 3.89
N THR A 111 2.98 10.11 3.97
CA THR A 111 2.95 11.57 4.18
C THR A 111 3.56 11.94 5.53
N GLY A 112 3.23 11.19 6.59
CA GLY A 112 3.78 11.38 7.93
C GLY A 112 5.30 11.17 8.04
N VAL A 113 5.92 10.47 7.08
CA VAL A 113 7.39 10.30 7.01
C VAL A 113 8.05 11.16 5.92
N GLY A 114 7.33 12.14 5.38
CA GLY A 114 7.87 13.14 4.45
C GLY A 114 7.68 12.82 2.96
N VAL A 115 7.04 11.71 2.61
CA VAL A 115 6.78 11.30 1.22
C VAL A 115 5.28 11.40 0.92
N ASN A 116 4.83 12.58 0.49
CA ASN A 116 3.41 12.83 0.22
C ASN A 116 2.95 12.26 -1.13
N LEU A 117 2.74 10.95 -1.16
CA LEU A 117 2.31 10.21 -2.36
C LEU A 117 0.97 10.72 -2.95
N PRO A 118 -0.07 11.05 -2.15
CA PRO A 118 -1.29 11.61 -2.71
C PRO A 118 -1.09 12.92 -3.49
N VAL A 119 -0.27 13.85 -2.96
CA VAL A 119 0.06 15.10 -3.66
C VAL A 119 0.86 14.82 -4.92
N MET A 120 1.82 13.90 -4.87
CA MET A 120 2.58 13.49 -6.07
C MET A 120 1.66 12.93 -7.15
N LEU A 121 0.71 12.07 -6.79
CA LEU A 121 -0.27 11.53 -7.74
C LEU A 121 -1.14 12.64 -8.34
N LEU A 122 -1.63 13.58 -7.52
CA LEU A 122 -2.44 14.71 -7.97
C LEU A 122 -1.68 15.57 -8.99
N LYS A 123 -0.43 15.93 -8.69
CA LYS A 123 0.41 16.72 -9.58
C LYS A 123 0.63 16.03 -10.93
N LEU A 124 0.93 14.73 -10.92
CA LEU A 124 1.06 13.94 -12.14
C LEU A 124 -0.25 13.90 -12.95
N ALA A 125 -1.40 13.80 -12.27
CA ALA A 125 -2.71 13.82 -12.91
C ALA A 125 -3.03 15.18 -13.57
N LEU A 126 -2.53 16.27 -12.98
CA LEU A 126 -2.62 17.63 -13.52
C LEU A 126 -1.58 17.93 -14.61
N GLY A 127 -0.68 16.98 -14.92
CA GLY A 127 0.40 17.17 -15.89
C GLY A 127 1.55 18.04 -15.37
N GLU A 128 1.63 18.25 -14.06
CA GLU A 128 2.73 18.98 -13.43
C GLU A 128 3.97 18.08 -13.28
N THR A 129 5.13 18.72 -13.25
CA THR A 129 6.39 18.05 -12.93
C THR A 129 6.43 17.68 -11.44
N VAL A 130 6.79 16.44 -11.14
CA VAL A 130 6.98 15.97 -9.77
C VAL A 130 8.44 15.62 -9.54
N GLU A 131 9.04 16.26 -8.55
CA GLU A 131 10.39 15.91 -8.10
C GLU A 131 10.37 14.57 -7.36
N THR A 132 11.44 13.80 -7.55
CA THR A 132 11.65 12.57 -6.78
C THR A 132 11.79 12.92 -5.30
N ALA A 133 11.01 12.24 -4.47
CA ALA A 133 11.06 12.35 -3.03
C ALA A 133 12.47 12.02 -2.52
N GLY A 134 12.92 12.76 -1.50
CA GLY A 134 14.13 12.41 -0.77
C GLY A 134 13.99 11.12 0.02
N GLU A 135 15.08 10.70 0.65
CA GLU A 135 15.09 9.51 1.50
C GLU A 135 14.24 9.72 2.77
N TYR A 136 13.51 8.68 3.16
CA TYR A 136 12.80 8.61 4.44
C TYR A 136 13.59 7.76 5.44
N GLN A 137 13.45 8.06 6.73
CA GLN A 137 14.09 7.28 7.79
C GLN A 137 13.37 5.94 8.03
N ALA A 138 14.14 4.86 8.16
CA ALA A 138 13.65 3.60 8.73
C ALA A 138 13.31 3.77 10.22
N GLY A 139 12.48 2.88 10.75
CA GLY A 139 12.16 2.82 12.19
C GLY A 139 11.07 3.79 12.66
N LYS A 140 10.38 4.50 11.77
CA LYS A 140 9.19 5.27 12.15
C LYS A 140 8.03 4.32 12.35
N LEU A 141 7.32 4.47 13.47
CA LEU A 141 6.22 3.61 13.85
C LEU A 141 4.88 4.23 13.41
N TYR A 142 4.07 3.43 12.72
CA TYR A 142 2.67 3.69 12.45
C TYR A 142 1.83 2.88 13.43
N ILE A 143 0.89 3.55 14.11
CA ILE A 143 -0.10 2.92 14.98
C ILE A 143 -1.47 3.46 14.58
N ARG A 144 -2.40 2.57 14.22
CA ARG A 144 -3.80 2.93 14.07
C ARG A 144 -4.48 2.92 15.43
N TYR A 145 -5.33 3.92 15.67
CA TYR A 145 -6.20 3.98 16.83
C TYR A 145 -7.65 4.19 16.37
N THR A 146 -8.59 3.98 17.29
CA THR A 146 -10.03 4.24 17.08
C THR A 146 -10.42 5.43 17.95
N ASP A 147 -11.28 6.30 17.41
CA ASP A 147 -11.81 7.47 18.09
C ASP A 147 -13.34 7.45 18.03
N GLU A 148 -14.00 7.95 19.06
CA GLU A 148 -15.46 8.02 19.14
C GLU A 148 -15.93 9.46 18.94
N GLN A 149 -16.76 9.69 17.93
CA GLN A 149 -17.30 11.02 17.64
C GLN A 149 -18.81 11.05 17.84
N ILE A 150 -19.27 11.95 18.72
CA ILE A 150 -20.70 12.21 18.94
C ILE A 150 -21.05 13.49 18.19
N CYS A 151 -22.00 13.41 17.25
CA CYS A 151 -22.45 14.57 16.47
C CYS A 151 -23.94 14.49 16.14
N ASP A 152 -24.52 15.63 15.76
CA ASP A 152 -25.93 15.71 15.39
C ASP A 152 -26.23 14.92 14.13
N MET A 153 -27.37 14.22 14.11
CA MET A 153 -27.86 13.48 12.95
C MET A 153 -28.00 14.38 11.70
N ALA A 154 -28.30 15.66 11.90
CA ALA A 154 -28.38 16.65 10.82
C ALA A 154 -27.07 16.76 10.02
N ARG A 155 -25.92 16.66 10.69
CA ARG A 155 -24.61 16.67 10.05
C ARG A 155 -24.43 15.45 9.14
N PHE A 156 -24.79 14.26 9.64
CA PHE A 156 -24.74 13.03 8.84
C PHE A 156 -25.69 13.10 7.63
N GLN A 157 -26.91 13.62 7.83
CA GLN A 157 -27.88 13.78 6.75
C GLN A 157 -27.38 14.71 5.65
N ASN A 158 -26.76 15.84 5.99
CA ASN A 158 -26.19 16.76 5.01
C ASN A 158 -25.07 16.10 4.19
N ILE A 159 -24.18 15.33 4.83
CA ILE A 159 -23.11 14.60 4.12
C ILE A 159 -23.70 13.58 3.14
N VAL A 160 -24.66 12.77 3.59
CA VAL A 160 -25.22 11.68 2.76
C VAL A 160 -26.09 12.21 1.62
N THR A 161 -26.82 13.32 1.83
CA THR A 161 -27.77 13.84 0.83
C THR A 161 -27.18 14.92 -0.08
N ARG A 162 -26.26 15.73 0.43
CA ARG A 162 -25.69 16.89 -0.30
C ARG A 162 -24.21 16.74 -0.61
N GLY A 163 -23.50 15.80 0.01
CA GLY A 163 -22.06 15.62 -0.16
C GLY A 163 -21.21 16.68 0.55
N GLU A 164 -21.80 17.43 1.49
CA GLU A 164 -21.15 18.55 2.19
C GLU A 164 -21.26 18.38 3.71
N SER A 165 -20.24 18.85 4.44
CA SER A 165 -20.17 18.83 5.92
C SER A 165 -20.58 20.15 6.55
#